data_AF-A0AB35K6I3-F1
#
_entry.id   AF-A0AB35K6I3-F1
#
_cell.length_a   1.000
_cell.length_b   1.000
_cell.length_c   1.000
_cell.angle_alpha   90.00
_cell.angle_beta   90.00
_cell.angle_gamma   90.00
#
_symmetry.space_group_name_H-M   'P 1'
#
loop_
_entity.id
_entity.type
_entity.pdbx_description
1 polymer ?
#
loop_
_entity_poly.entity_id
_entity_poly.type
_entity_poly.pdbx_seq_one_letter_code
_entity_poly.pdbx_strand_id
1 'polypeptide(L)' 'MAIYHFSVKTISRGNGRSAVACAAYRSGEKLVCNFYGKEQDYTKKTGVEFTEIYAPENTNTELLNRQTLWN' A
#
# COMPACT_ATOMS: atom_id res chain seq x y z
N MET A 1 -24.73 1.31 -17.86
CA MET A 1 -24.08 2.63 -17.99
C MET A 1 -22.89 2.64 -17.05
N ALA A 2 -21.68 2.88 -17.55
CA ALA A 2 -20.48 2.93 -16.70
C ALA A 2 -20.41 4.30 -16.02
N ILE A 3 -20.37 4.33 -14.69
CA ILE A 3 -20.22 5.57 -13.91
C ILE A 3 -18.82 5.56 -13.32
N TYR A 4 -17.99 6.48 -13.80
CA TYR A 4 -16.66 6.69 -13.23
C TYR A 4 -16.78 7.49 -11.92
N HIS A 5 -16.01 7.09 -10.90
CA HIS A 5 -15.96 7.77 -9.62
C HIS A 5 -14.51 7.98 -9.18
N PHE A 6 -14.18 9.21 -8.78
CA PHE A 6 -12.85 9.60 -8.33
C PHE A 6 -12.91 10.24 -6.95
N SER A 7 -12.01 9.81 -6.05
CA SER A 7 -11.87 10.38 -4.71
C SER A 7 -10.42 10.38 -4.26
N VAL A 8 -9.99 11.49 -3.66
CA VAL A 8 -8.64 11.66 -3.12
C VAL A 8 -8.73 11.94 -1.63
N LYS A 9 -7.89 11.25 -0.85
CA LYS A 9 -7.76 11.45 0.59
C LYS A 9 -6.29 11.35 0.98
N THR A 10 -5.83 12.28 1.79
CA THR A 10 -4.49 12.25 2.38
C THR A 10 -4.43 11.18 3.48
N ILE A 11 -3.30 10.47 3.55
CA ILE A 11 -3.00 9.52 4.64
C ILE A 11 -2.03 10.22 5.58
N SER A 12 -2.39 10.31 6.86
CA SER A 12 -1.56 10.94 7.89
C SER A 12 -1.54 10.08 9.14
N ARG A 13 -0.35 9.96 9.73
CA ARG A 13 -0.15 9.27 11.01
C ARG A 13 -0.84 9.97 12.17
N GLY A 14 -0.98 11.30 12.12
CA GLY A 14 -1.72 12.07 13.14
C GLY A 14 -3.19 11.66 13.25
N ASN A 15 -3.75 11.08 12.19
CA ASN A 15 -5.11 10.53 12.16
C ASN A 15 -5.15 9.03 12.48
N GLY A 16 -4.09 8.47 13.07
CA GLY A 16 -3.99 7.06 13.44
C GLY A 16 -3.83 6.09 12.26
N ARG A 17 -3.43 6.57 11.07
CA ARG A 17 -3.23 5.72 9.88
C ARG A 17 -1.76 5.38 9.67
N SER A 18 -1.50 4.23 9.06
CA SER A 18 -0.16 3.78 8.66
C SER A 18 -0.09 3.59 7.15
N ALA A 19 0.97 4.12 6.52
CA ALA A 19 1.22 3.93 5.10
C ALA A 19 1.36 2.44 4.75
N VAL A 20 2.10 1.67 5.56
CA VAL A 20 2.26 0.21 5.42
C VAL A 20 0.90 -0.51 5.48
N ALA A 21 0.06 -0.16 6.45
CA ALA A 21 -1.27 -0.78 6.58
C ALA A 21 -2.17 -0.45 5.38
N CYS A 22 -2.15 0.80 4.93
CA CYS A 22 -2.92 1.21 3.74
C CYS A 22 -2.40 0.55 2.46
N ALA A 23 -1.09 0.38 2.32
CA ALA A 23 -0.48 -0.30 1.18
C ALA A 23 -0.87 -1.78 1.16
N ALA A 24 -0.69 -2.50 2.28
CA ALA A 24 -1.07 -3.91 2.42
C ALA A 24 -2.57 -4.13 2.13
N TYR A 25 -3.44 -3.26 2.64
CA TYR A 25 -4.88 -3.33 2.40
C TYR A 25 -5.27 -3.11 0.93
N ARG A 26 -4.51 -2.28 0.20
CA ARG A 26 -4.77 -2.00 -1.22
C ARG A 26 -4.22 -3.08 -2.13
N SER A 27 -3.06 -3.67 -1.78
CA SER A 27 -2.47 -4.76 -2.55
C SER A 27 -3.01 -6.14 -2.16
N GLY A 28 -3.70 -6.29 -1.02
CA GLY A 28 -4.12 -7.59 -0.53
C GLY A 28 -2.95 -8.45 -0.07
N GLU A 29 -1.88 -7.83 0.43
CA GLU A 29 -0.65 -8.51 0.81
C GLU A 29 -0.44 -8.47 2.33
N LYS A 30 0.58 -9.21 2.78
CA LYS A 30 1.09 -9.17 4.14
C LYS A 30 2.36 -8.33 4.19
N LEU A 31 2.30 -7.21 4.91
CA LEU A 31 3.44 -6.30 5.11
C LEU A 31 3.70 -6.09 6.61
N VAL A 32 4.95 -5.85 6.99
CA VAL A 32 5.33 -5.57 8.38
C VAL A 32 5.67 -4.09 8.52
N CYS A 33 5.12 -3.42 9.53
CA CYS A 33 5.47 -2.05 9.84
C CYS A 33 6.57 -2.02 10.90
N ASN A 34 7.79 -1.64 10.50
CA ASN A 34 8.98 -1.64 11.36
C ASN A 34 8.85 -0.68 12.54
N PHE A 35 8.19 0.46 12.34
CA PHE A 35 8.00 1.46 13.39
C PHE A 35 7.13 0.95 14.56
N TYR A 36 6.05 0.23 14.25
CA TYR A 36 5.11 -0.29 15.25
C TYR A 36 5.39 -1.75 15.63
N GLY A 37 6.34 -2.40 14.96
CA GLY A 37 6.57 -3.85 15.05
C GLY A 37 5.34 -4.69 14.72
N LYS A 38 4.41 -4.14 13.92
CA LYS A 38 3.09 -4.73 13.70
C LYS A 38 2.96 -5.27 12.28
N GLU A 39 2.51 -6.51 12.18
CA GLU A 39 2.14 -7.14 10.92
C GLU A 39 0.75 -6.69 10.45
N GLN A 40 0.65 -6.40 9.17
CA GLN A 40 -0.57 -6.00 8.46
C GLN A 40 -0.85 -7.07 7.40
N ASP A 41 -1.63 -8.09 7.77
CA ASP A 41 -2.00 -9.19 6.88
C ASP A 41 -3.38 -8.98 6.26
N TYR A 42 -3.40 -8.67 4.97
CA TYR A 42 -4.61 -8.53 4.17
C TYR A 42 -4.72 -9.56 3.04
N THR A 43 -4.02 -10.70 3.15
CA THR A 43 -4.05 -11.79 2.16
C THR A 43 -5.43 -12.40 1.93
N LYS A 44 -6.33 -12.28 2.91
CA LYS A 44 -7.73 -12.74 2.80
C LYS A 44 -8.62 -11.79 1.99
N LYS A 45 -8.11 -10.63 1.57
CA LYS A 45 -8.90 -9.66 0.80
C LYS A 45 -9.12 -10.20 -0.62
N THR A 46 -10.37 -10.14 -1.05
CA THR A 46 -10.79 -10.52 -2.41
C THR A 46 -11.04 -9.27 -3.28
N GLY A 47 -11.04 -9.44 -4.59
CA GLY A 47 -11.32 -8.37 -5.56
C GLY A 47 -10.13 -7.46 -5.91
N VAL A 48 -8.92 -7.83 -5.49
CA VAL A 48 -7.69 -7.23 -6.01
C VAL A 48 -7.28 -8.01 -7.25
N GLU A 49 -7.53 -7.44 -8.43
CA GLU A 49 -7.21 -8.09 -9.71
C GLU A 49 -5.76 -7.81 -10.14
N PHE A 50 -5.26 -6.61 -9.83
CA PHE A 50 -3.94 -6.17 -10.26
C PHE A 50 -3.31 -5.22 -9.24
N THR A 51 -2.00 -5.35 -9.06
CA THR A 51 -1.21 -4.43 -8.23
C THR A 51 0.17 -4.23 -8.84
N GLU A 52 0.63 -2.98 -8.90
CA GLU A 52 1.95 -2.64 -9.42
C GLU A 52 2.46 -1.36 -8.74
N ILE A 53 3.78 -1.20 -8.65
CA ILE A 53 4.45 0.02 -8.22
C ILE A 53 5.03 0.67 -9.47
N TYR A 54 4.50 1.84 -9.84
CA TYR A 54 5.05 2.64 -10.92
C TYR A 54 6.19 3.51 -10.39
N ALA A 55 7.33 3.44 -11.06
CA ALA A 55 8.55 4.10 -10.67
C ALA A 55 9.23 4.79 -11.87
N PRO A 56 9.88 5.95 -11.68
CA PRO A 56 10.70 6.59 -12.72
C PRO A 56 11.86 5.71 -13.21
N GLU A 57 12.38 6.00 -14.41
CA GLU A 57 13.42 5.21 -15.12
C GLU A 57 14.73 4.99 -14.34
N ASN A 58 15.02 5.79 -13.31
CA ASN A 58 16.23 5.67 -12.49
C ASN A 58 15.94 5.38 -11.01
N THR A 59 14.87 4.63 -10.73
CA THR A 59 14.50 4.29 -9.35
C THR A 59 15.37 3.15 -8.83
N ASN A 60 15.84 3.26 -7.59
CA ASN A 60 16.50 2.14 -6.91
C ASN A 60 15.55 0.93 -6.90
N THR A 61 16.04 -0.22 -7.35
CA THR A 61 15.28 -1.46 -7.44
C THR A 61 14.71 -1.91 -6.10
N GLU A 62 15.35 -1.53 -4.99
CA GLU A 62 14.83 -1.79 -3.64
C GLU A 62 13.48 -1.11 -3.39
N LEU A 63 13.24 0.06 -3.98
CA LEU A 63 11.98 0.82 -3.85
C LEU A 63 10.85 0.25 -4.71
N LEU A 64 11.15 -0.70 -5.62
CA LEU A 64 10.13 -1.48 -6.32
C LEU A 64 9.52 -2.56 -5.41
N ASN A 65 10.09 -2.78 -4.22
CA ASN A 65 9.51 -3.64 -3.21
C ASN A 65 8.58 -2.84 -2.29
N ARG A 66 7.31 -3.25 -2.20
CA ARG A 66 6.28 -2.57 -1.39
C ARG A 66 6.63 -2.52 0.10
N GLN A 67 7.28 -3.57 0.62
CA GLN A 67 7.73 -3.62 2.01
C GLN A 67 8.80 -2.56 2.27
N THR A 68 9.76 -2.38 1.36
CA THR A 68 10.82 -1.39 1.50
C THR A 68 10.32 0.03 1.25
N LEU A 69 9.43 0.22 0.28
CA LEU A 69 8.93 1.54 -0.11
C LEU A 69 8.14 2.25 0.99
N TRP A 70 7.32 1.52 1.76
CA TRP A 70 6.38 2.11 2.72
C TRP A 70 6.85 2.06 4.18
N ASN A 71 7.99 1.44 4.47
CA ASN A 71 8.61 1.44 5.78
C ASN A 71 9.58 2.61 5.95
#